data_AF-A0A7J2URA9-F1
#
_entry.id   AF-A0A7J2URA9-F1
#
_cell.length_a   1.000
_cell.length_b   1.000
_cell.length_c   1.000
_cell.angle_alpha   90.00
_cell.angle_beta   90.00
_cell.angle_gamma   90.00
#
_symmetry.space_group_name_H-M   'P 1'
#
loop_
_entity.id
_entity.type
_entity.pdbx_description
1 polymer ?
#
loop_
_entity_poly.entity_id
_entity_poly.type
_entity_poly.pdbx_seq_one_letter_code
_entity_poly.pdbx_strand_id
1 'polypeptide(L)'
;MELTTSPPPPMPTTSTDLAGLRLPSSIDRTLLTPFFVHIRFTHFRIFVNKIYRIHKVFKQCNQEMVSMELDEIDRKILRILQENATTPYSEISKEVGISKATVHKRVRRMREEGIIRWTRVIVDPAAVGKKLKAFVGISTAPGSCPRVIDELKKKPEVLEIHEMAGEHDILLKVVVENTDQLNVLLHEIDRIDGVTGSRTCVVLKTEKETTVISL
;
A
#
# COMPACT_ATOMS: atom_id res chain seq x y z
N MET A 1 23.56 38.13 41.06
CA MET A 1 22.24 38.32 41.70
C MET A 1 21.27 37.39 41.01
N GLU A 2 21.05 36.26 41.65
CA GLU A 2 20.15 35.18 41.23
C GLU A 2 18.70 35.62 41.45
N LEU A 3 17.81 35.32 40.49
CA LEU A 3 16.36 35.39 40.66
C LEU A 3 15.74 34.06 40.22
N THR A 4 15.76 33.17 41.20
CA THR A 4 14.86 32.04 41.53
C THR A 4 13.67 31.77 40.59
N THR A 5 13.64 30.57 40.01
CA THR A 5 12.46 29.94 39.42
C THR A 5 11.65 29.22 40.52
N SER A 6 10.39 29.60 40.73
CA SER A 6 9.47 28.91 41.64
C SER A 6 9.02 27.55 41.08
N PRO A 7 8.89 26.48 41.89
CA PRO A 7 8.41 25.18 41.42
C PRO A 7 6.87 25.17 41.22
N PRO A 8 6.35 24.30 40.35
CA PRO A 8 4.92 24.21 40.05
C PRO A 8 4.12 23.57 41.22
N PRO A 9 2.82 23.89 41.36
CA PRO A 9 1.98 23.40 42.45
C PRO A 9 1.65 21.90 42.30
N PRO A 10 1.46 21.17 43.43
CA PRO A 10 1.18 19.73 43.41
C PRO A 10 -0.25 19.41 42.97
N MET A 11 -0.39 18.29 42.26
CA MET A 11 -1.66 17.71 41.81
C MET A 11 -2.50 17.21 43.01
N PRO A 12 -3.84 17.34 42.96
CA PRO A 12 -4.71 16.83 44.02
C PRO A 12 -4.78 15.31 43.97
N THR A 13 -4.24 14.66 45.00
CA THR A 13 -4.55 13.27 45.37
C THR A 13 -5.76 13.28 46.29
N THR A 14 -6.89 12.74 45.83
CA THR A 14 -8.03 12.48 46.71
C THR A 14 -8.40 11.01 46.62
N SER A 15 -7.79 10.24 47.51
CA SER A 15 -8.39 9.04 48.07
C SER A 15 -9.61 9.47 48.89
N THR A 16 -10.81 9.08 48.47
CA THR A 16 -11.99 9.18 49.33
C THR A 16 -12.76 7.87 49.28
N ASP A 17 -12.48 7.10 50.33
CA ASP A 17 -13.41 6.31 51.15
C ASP A 17 -14.47 5.44 50.46
N LEU A 18 -14.16 4.15 50.45
CA LEU A 18 -15.10 3.04 50.35
C LEU A 18 -15.82 2.86 51.69
N ALA A 19 -17.04 3.38 51.86
CA ALA A 19 -18.06 2.75 52.72
C ALA A 19 -19.38 3.53 52.71
N GLY A 20 -20.42 2.90 52.15
CA GLY A 20 -21.79 3.12 52.59
C GLY A 20 -22.61 4.10 51.77
N LEU A 21 -23.33 3.56 50.79
CA LEU A 21 -24.74 3.91 50.60
C LEU A 21 -25.47 2.77 49.88
N ARG A 22 -26.65 2.48 50.42
CA ARG A 22 -27.41 1.22 50.34
C ARG A 22 -28.11 1.04 48.99
N LEU A 23 -28.16 -0.22 48.52
CA LEU A 23 -29.01 -0.66 47.42
C LEU A 23 -30.50 -0.56 47.80
N PRO A 24 -31.38 -0.03 46.93
CA PRO A 24 -32.80 -0.31 47.04
C PRO A 24 -33.08 -1.75 46.57
N SER A 25 -33.67 -2.51 47.47
CA SER A 25 -34.34 -3.79 47.21
C SER A 25 -35.54 -3.56 46.28
N SER A 26 -35.75 -4.52 45.37
CA SER A 26 -36.86 -4.65 44.40
C SER A 26 -36.71 -3.89 43.07
N ILE A 27 -36.01 -4.52 42.11
CA ILE A 27 -36.45 -4.71 40.72
C ILE A 27 -35.95 -6.11 40.28
N ASP A 28 -36.90 -6.88 39.77
CA ASP A 28 -36.93 -8.20 39.14
C ASP A 28 -35.64 -9.04 38.93
N ARG A 29 -35.68 -10.30 39.38
CA ARG A 29 -34.63 -11.34 39.24
C ARG A 29 -34.76 -12.19 37.97
N THR A 30 -35.31 -11.63 36.88
CA THR A 30 -35.65 -12.43 35.69
C THR A 30 -35.19 -11.83 34.36
N LEU A 31 -34.07 -11.11 34.32
CA LEU A 31 -33.43 -10.68 33.06
C LEU A 31 -31.90 -10.77 33.14
N LEU A 32 -31.40 -12.00 33.29
CA LEU A 32 -29.99 -12.33 33.04
C LEU A 32 -29.90 -13.18 31.78
N THR A 33 -29.20 -12.62 30.78
CA THR A 33 -28.60 -13.26 29.59
C THR A 33 -29.56 -13.71 28.47
N PRO A 34 -29.31 -13.35 27.19
CA PRO A 34 -28.01 -13.38 26.54
C PRO A 34 -27.77 -12.18 25.60
N PHE A 35 -27.14 -11.09 26.06
CA PHE A 35 -26.69 -10.04 25.13
C PHE A 35 -25.25 -9.58 25.32
N PHE A 36 -24.64 -9.89 26.47
CA PHE A 36 -23.28 -9.43 26.79
C PHE A 36 -22.15 -10.45 26.57
N VAL A 37 -22.46 -11.66 26.08
CA VAL A 37 -21.44 -12.64 25.65
C VAL A 37 -21.11 -12.51 24.15
N HIS A 38 -21.93 -11.82 23.37
CA HIS A 38 -21.75 -11.74 21.91
C HIS A 38 -20.74 -10.67 21.46
N ILE A 39 -20.55 -9.59 22.22
CA ILE A 39 -19.70 -8.45 21.80
C ILE A 39 -18.19 -8.73 21.98
N ARG A 40 -17.78 -9.72 22.79
CA ARG A 40 -16.36 -10.13 22.86
C ARG A 40 -15.93 -11.13 21.78
N PHE A 41 -16.86 -11.69 21.00
CA PHE A 41 -16.52 -12.63 19.93
C PHE A 41 -16.33 -11.95 18.55
N THR A 42 -17.03 -10.85 18.27
CA THR A 42 -16.90 -10.14 16.98
C THR A 42 -15.53 -9.48 16.83
N HIS A 43 -15.01 -8.83 17.88
CA HIS A 43 -13.66 -8.24 17.85
C HIS A 43 -12.55 -9.30 17.81
N PHE A 44 -12.73 -10.44 18.47
CA PHE A 44 -11.78 -11.56 18.40
C PHE A 44 -11.75 -12.19 17.00
N ARG A 45 -12.92 -12.32 16.33
CA ARG A 45 -13.01 -12.86 14.98
C ARG A 45 -12.40 -11.94 13.92
N ILE A 46 -12.55 -10.63 14.06
CA ILE A 46 -11.86 -9.63 13.23
C ILE A 46 -10.35 -9.71 13.43
N PHE A 47 -9.88 -9.86 14.67
CA PHE A 47 -8.46 -9.97 15.01
C PHE A 47 -7.83 -11.26 14.48
N VAL A 48 -8.52 -12.40 14.63
CA VAL A 48 -8.08 -13.70 14.09
C VAL A 48 -8.03 -13.66 12.55
N ASN A 49 -9.05 -13.14 11.87
CA ASN A 49 -8.99 -12.97 10.41
C ASN A 49 -7.86 -12.02 9.96
N LYS A 50 -7.55 -10.97 10.74
CA LYS A 50 -6.44 -10.04 10.46
C LYS A 50 -5.08 -10.72 10.61
N ILE A 51 -4.90 -11.58 11.62
CA ILE A 51 -3.67 -12.37 11.83
C ILE A 51 -3.51 -13.47 10.75
N TYR A 52 -4.59 -14.18 10.42
CA TYR A 52 -4.57 -15.21 9.37
C TYR A 52 -4.30 -14.60 7.98
N ARG A 53 -4.73 -13.35 7.74
CA ARG A 53 -4.49 -12.63 6.50
C ARG A 53 -3.05 -12.13 6.37
N ILE A 54 -2.43 -11.65 7.46
CA ILE A 54 -0.98 -11.38 7.49
C ILE A 54 -0.20 -12.66 7.17
N HIS A 55 -0.52 -13.78 7.82
CA HIS A 55 0.15 -15.06 7.54
C HIS A 55 -0.07 -15.56 6.10
N LYS A 56 -1.26 -15.34 5.52
CA LYS A 56 -1.57 -15.76 4.14
C LYS A 56 -0.84 -14.91 3.10
N VAL A 57 -0.79 -13.59 3.27
CA VAL A 57 0.00 -12.67 2.41
C VAL A 57 1.48 -12.98 2.53
N PHE A 58 1.99 -13.20 3.74
CA PHE A 58 3.40 -13.54 3.98
C PHE A 58 3.78 -14.89 3.33
N LYS A 59 2.89 -15.88 3.37
CA LYS A 59 3.12 -17.20 2.76
C LYS A 59 3.14 -17.12 1.22
N GLN A 60 2.35 -16.25 0.63
CA GLN A 60 2.30 -16.06 -0.84
C GLN A 60 3.54 -15.31 -1.36
N CYS A 61 4.01 -14.28 -0.65
CA CYS A 61 5.21 -13.52 -1.06
C CYS A 61 6.52 -14.32 -0.93
N ASN A 62 6.56 -15.36 -0.09
CA ASN A 62 7.80 -16.10 0.18
C ASN A 62 8.09 -17.23 -0.81
N GLN A 63 7.20 -17.49 -1.78
CA GLN A 63 7.28 -18.68 -2.64
C GLN A 63 7.84 -18.44 -4.05
N GLU A 64 8.27 -17.21 -4.37
CA GLU A 64 8.99 -16.88 -5.62
C GLU A 64 10.28 -16.09 -5.36
N MET A 65 10.99 -16.38 -4.26
CA MET A 65 12.38 -15.94 -4.08
C MET A 65 13.29 -16.84 -4.93
N VAL A 66 13.25 -16.68 -6.25
CA VAL A 66 14.36 -17.11 -7.10
C VAL A 66 15.45 -16.07 -6.91
N SER A 67 16.37 -16.30 -5.96
CA SER A 67 17.60 -15.52 -5.88
C SER A 67 18.50 -15.93 -7.04
N MET A 68 18.18 -15.44 -8.24
CA MET A 68 19.13 -15.36 -9.33
C MET A 68 20.14 -14.29 -8.94
N GLU A 69 21.33 -14.71 -8.50
CA GLU A 69 22.36 -13.78 -8.04
C GLU A 69 22.80 -12.86 -9.19
N LEU A 70 22.36 -11.61 -9.12
CA LEU A 70 22.91 -10.52 -9.92
C LEU A 70 24.34 -10.25 -9.47
N ASP A 71 25.29 -10.44 -10.39
CA ASP A 71 26.67 -10.06 -10.13
C ASP A 71 26.86 -8.54 -10.18
N GLU A 72 28.02 -8.06 -9.71
CA GLU A 72 28.33 -6.63 -9.67
C GLU A 72 28.33 -5.96 -11.05
N ILE A 73 28.64 -6.71 -12.10
CA ILE A 73 28.62 -6.22 -13.49
C ILE A 73 27.17 -6.01 -13.93
N ASP A 74 26.29 -6.95 -13.65
CA ASP A 74 24.87 -6.87 -13.95
C ASP A 74 24.23 -5.69 -13.20
N ARG A 75 24.56 -5.49 -11.91
CA ARG A 75 24.11 -4.32 -11.15
C ARG A 75 24.56 -3.01 -11.77
N LYS A 76 25.82 -2.90 -12.21
CA LYS A 76 26.32 -1.69 -12.91
C LYS A 76 25.59 -1.44 -14.22
N ILE A 77 25.40 -2.48 -15.04
CA ILE A 77 24.64 -2.38 -16.29
C ILE A 77 23.21 -1.89 -16.00
N LEU A 78 22.55 -2.46 -15.01
CA LEU A 78 21.19 -2.07 -14.62
C LEU A 78 21.12 -0.64 -14.09
N ARG A 79 22.11 -0.17 -13.31
CA ARG A 79 22.17 1.24 -12.88
C ARG A 79 22.21 2.19 -14.07
N ILE A 80 23.05 1.91 -15.08
CA ILE A 80 23.15 2.73 -16.30
C ILE A 80 21.84 2.70 -17.09
N LEU A 81 21.23 1.52 -17.25
CA LEU A 81 19.98 1.36 -18.01
C LEU A 81 18.76 1.92 -17.28
N GLN A 82 18.73 1.94 -15.95
CA GLN A 82 17.67 2.57 -15.18
C GLN A 82 17.68 4.10 -15.34
N GLU A 83 18.87 4.69 -15.47
CA GLU A 83 19.02 6.12 -15.73
C GLU A 83 18.66 6.47 -17.18
N ASN A 84 19.21 5.71 -18.14
CA ASN A 84 18.89 5.88 -19.55
C ASN A 84 18.90 4.54 -20.29
N ALA A 85 17.70 4.04 -20.58
CA ALA A 85 17.50 2.76 -21.27
C ALA A 85 17.96 2.76 -22.74
N THR A 86 18.21 3.94 -23.32
CA THR A 86 18.70 4.10 -24.71
C THR A 86 20.22 4.12 -24.84
N THR A 87 20.94 4.06 -23.70
CA THR A 87 22.41 4.11 -23.68
C THR A 87 23.00 3.00 -24.56
N PRO A 88 23.87 3.33 -25.54
CA PRO A 88 24.47 2.34 -26.42
C PRO A 88 25.30 1.31 -25.65
N TYR A 89 25.21 0.04 -26.02
CA TYR A 89 26.00 -1.02 -25.37
C TYR A 89 27.51 -0.84 -25.52
N SER A 90 27.96 -0.06 -26.50
CA SER A 90 29.36 0.35 -26.63
C SER A 90 29.82 1.29 -25.53
N GLU A 91 28.94 2.14 -25.00
CA GLU A 91 29.24 3.05 -23.90
C GLU A 91 29.24 2.28 -22.58
N ILE A 92 28.21 1.47 -22.34
CA ILE A 92 28.13 0.57 -21.18
C ILE A 92 29.35 -0.37 -21.12
N SER A 93 29.79 -0.89 -22.28
CA SER A 93 30.98 -1.72 -22.41
C SER A 93 32.25 -1.02 -21.90
N LYS A 94 32.43 0.26 -22.25
CA LYS A 94 33.58 1.07 -21.79
C LYS A 94 33.51 1.34 -20.29
N GLU A 95 32.32 1.65 -19.79
CA GLU A 95 32.11 1.99 -18.37
C GLU A 95 32.28 0.78 -17.44
N VAL A 96 31.82 -0.40 -17.87
CA VAL A 96 31.85 -1.62 -17.04
C VAL A 96 33.10 -2.48 -17.28
N GLY A 97 33.86 -2.21 -18.35
CA GLY A 97 35.14 -2.90 -18.62
C GLY A 97 35.00 -4.28 -19.24
N ILE A 98 33.93 -4.53 -20.01
CA ILE A 98 33.68 -5.80 -20.69
C ILE A 98 33.33 -5.58 -22.17
N SER A 99 33.39 -6.62 -23.00
CA SER A 99 33.06 -6.49 -24.42
C SER A 99 31.59 -6.12 -24.66
N LYS A 100 31.30 -5.39 -25.75
CA LYS A 100 29.92 -5.09 -26.20
C LYS A 100 29.07 -6.35 -26.36
N ALA A 101 29.65 -7.45 -26.86
CA ALA A 101 28.96 -8.72 -27.02
C ALA A 101 28.57 -9.33 -25.66
N THR A 102 29.43 -9.20 -24.65
CA THR A 102 29.17 -9.63 -23.28
C THR A 102 28.04 -8.81 -22.65
N VAL A 103 28.04 -7.48 -22.79
CA VAL A 103 26.94 -6.60 -22.33
C VAL A 103 25.62 -7.04 -22.96
N HIS A 104 25.60 -7.22 -24.29
CA HIS A 104 24.41 -7.66 -25.01
C HIS A 104 23.87 -8.99 -24.48
N LYS A 105 24.74 -9.99 -24.27
CA LYS A 105 24.36 -11.30 -23.73
C LYS A 105 23.77 -11.18 -22.33
N ARG A 106 24.36 -10.36 -21.45
CA ARG A 106 23.88 -10.13 -20.09
C ARG A 106 22.52 -9.43 -20.05
N VAL A 107 22.35 -8.34 -20.79
CA VAL A 107 21.05 -7.63 -20.87
C VAL A 107 19.96 -8.54 -21.42
N ARG A 108 20.27 -9.34 -22.45
CA ARG A 108 19.33 -10.33 -22.99
C ARG A 108 18.95 -11.38 -21.94
N ARG A 109 19.94 -11.96 -21.24
CA ARG A 109 19.71 -12.91 -20.15
C ARG A 109 18.80 -12.32 -19.07
N MET A 110 19.12 -11.12 -18.58
CA MET A 110 18.32 -10.43 -17.54
C MET A 110 16.88 -10.12 -17.99
N ARG A 111 16.64 -9.92 -19.30
CA ARG A 111 15.27 -9.79 -19.85
C ARG A 111 14.55 -11.14 -19.89
N GLU A 112 15.22 -12.18 -20.38
CA GLU A 112 14.66 -13.55 -20.45
C GLU A 112 14.34 -14.11 -19.06
N GLU A 113 15.17 -13.76 -18.06
CA GLU A 113 14.99 -14.11 -16.64
C GLU A 113 13.96 -13.22 -15.91
N GLY A 114 13.38 -12.21 -16.56
CA GLY A 114 12.38 -11.33 -15.97
C GLY A 114 12.93 -10.30 -14.97
N ILE A 115 14.25 -10.21 -14.78
CA ILE A 115 14.90 -9.19 -13.97
C ILE A 115 14.65 -7.80 -14.57
N ILE A 116 14.84 -7.66 -15.89
CA ILE A 116 14.38 -6.49 -16.65
C ILE A 116 12.97 -6.81 -17.14
N ARG A 117 11.97 -6.38 -16.39
CA ARG A 117 10.56 -6.63 -16.73
C ARG A 117 10.13 -5.89 -17.99
N TRP A 118 10.49 -4.60 -18.11
CA TRP A 118 10.03 -3.74 -19.21
C TRP A 118 11.09 -2.69 -19.59
N THR A 119 11.01 -2.19 -20.82
CA THR A 119 11.66 -0.94 -21.24
C THR A 119 10.56 -0.05 -21.84
N ARG A 120 10.29 1.09 -21.20
CA ARG A 120 9.18 2.00 -21.57
C ARG A 120 9.63 3.45 -21.54
N VAL A 121 8.95 4.27 -22.34
CA VAL A 121 9.03 5.73 -22.27
C VAL A 121 8.12 6.21 -21.14
N ILE A 122 8.63 7.06 -20.26
CA ILE A 122 7.85 7.71 -19.21
C ILE A 122 7.31 9.04 -19.75
N VAL A 123 5.99 9.17 -19.80
CA VAL A 123 5.30 10.37 -20.30
C VAL A 123 4.82 11.19 -19.11
N ASP A 124 5.03 12.51 -19.15
CA ASP A 124 4.42 13.42 -18.20
C ASP A 124 2.90 13.43 -18.38
N PRO A 125 2.10 12.97 -17.39
CA PRO A 125 0.65 12.95 -17.51
C PRO A 125 0.04 14.34 -17.73
N ALA A 126 0.64 15.40 -17.16
CA ALA A 126 0.12 16.76 -17.30
C ALA A 126 0.23 17.26 -18.74
N ALA A 127 1.30 16.87 -19.46
CA ALA A 127 1.53 17.22 -20.86
C ALA A 127 0.49 16.59 -21.80
N VAL A 128 -0.15 15.49 -21.40
CA VAL A 128 -1.22 14.81 -22.15
C VAL A 128 -2.61 15.04 -21.55
N GLY A 129 -2.77 16.10 -20.74
CA GLY A 129 -4.07 16.53 -20.22
C GLY A 129 -4.57 15.75 -18.99
N LYS A 130 -3.81 14.80 -18.46
CA LYS A 130 -4.15 14.03 -17.25
C LYS A 130 -3.53 14.67 -16.01
N LYS A 131 -4.17 15.72 -15.51
CA LYS A 131 -3.59 16.61 -14.48
C LYS A 131 -3.89 16.20 -13.05
N LEU A 132 -4.88 15.34 -12.82
CA LEU A 132 -5.31 14.95 -11.47
C LEU A 132 -4.80 13.55 -11.15
N LYS A 133 -4.01 13.44 -10.07
CA LYS A 133 -3.54 12.18 -9.52
C LYS A 133 -4.22 11.92 -8.17
N ALA A 134 -4.67 10.69 -7.94
CA ALA A 134 -5.26 10.29 -6.67
C ALA A 134 -4.87 8.87 -6.28
N PHE A 135 -4.93 8.61 -4.98
CA PHE A 135 -4.91 7.26 -4.44
C PHE A 135 -6.31 6.87 -3.99
N VAL A 136 -6.74 5.65 -4.33
CA VAL A 136 -8.07 5.15 -3.96
C VAL A 136 -7.89 3.85 -3.19
N GLY A 137 -8.20 3.87 -1.90
CA GLY A 137 -8.31 2.67 -1.08
C GLY A 137 -9.68 2.02 -1.29
N ILE A 138 -9.71 0.71 -1.56
CA ILE A 138 -10.94 -0.04 -1.81
C ILE A 138 -11.05 -1.17 -0.79
N SER A 139 -12.21 -1.27 -0.17
CA SER A 139 -12.61 -2.38 0.68
C SER A 139 -13.52 -3.32 -0.10
N THR A 140 -13.32 -4.62 0.09
CA THR A 140 -14.00 -5.67 -0.66
C THR A 140 -14.76 -6.63 0.27
N ALA A 141 -15.80 -7.26 -0.27
CA ALA A 141 -16.46 -8.37 0.40
C ALA A 141 -15.51 -9.57 0.50
N PRO A 142 -15.64 -10.42 1.55
CA PRO A 142 -14.77 -11.58 1.72
C PRO A 142 -14.75 -12.48 0.48
N GLY A 143 -13.55 -12.70 -0.06
CA GLY A 143 -13.33 -13.56 -1.25
C GLY A 143 -13.50 -12.85 -2.60
N SER A 144 -13.97 -11.61 -2.64
CA SER A 144 -14.21 -10.88 -3.89
C SER A 144 -12.98 -10.15 -4.45
N CYS A 145 -11.94 -9.95 -3.64
CA CYS A 145 -10.73 -9.19 -4.01
C CYS A 145 -10.14 -9.57 -5.39
N PRO A 146 -9.90 -10.85 -5.75
CA PRO A 146 -9.35 -11.19 -7.06
C PRO A 146 -10.22 -10.74 -8.24
N ARG A 147 -11.55 -10.91 -8.15
CA ARG A 147 -12.50 -10.46 -9.18
C ARG A 147 -12.50 -8.94 -9.33
N VAL A 148 -12.51 -8.24 -8.19
CA VAL A 148 -12.46 -6.77 -8.18
C VAL A 148 -11.18 -6.28 -8.85
N ILE A 149 -10.02 -6.87 -8.53
CA ILE A 149 -8.74 -6.57 -9.17
C ILE A 149 -8.80 -6.76 -10.69
N ASP A 150 -9.41 -7.85 -11.17
CA ASP A 150 -9.50 -8.13 -12.61
C ASP A 150 -10.38 -7.12 -13.36
N GLU A 151 -11.43 -6.58 -12.75
CA GLU A 151 -12.19 -5.48 -13.33
C GLU A 151 -11.41 -4.16 -13.31
N LEU A 152 -10.67 -3.90 -12.23
CA LEU A 152 -9.86 -2.68 -12.08
C LEU A 152 -8.71 -2.63 -13.10
N LYS A 153 -8.08 -3.77 -13.43
CA LYS A 153 -7.02 -3.86 -14.47
C LYS A 153 -7.48 -3.41 -15.86
N LYS A 154 -8.78 -3.43 -16.14
CA LYS A 154 -9.33 -3.03 -17.45
C LYS A 154 -9.44 -1.51 -17.59
N LYS A 155 -9.31 -0.76 -16.49
CA LYS A 155 -9.48 0.69 -16.46
C LYS A 155 -8.14 1.39 -16.78
N PRO A 156 -8.01 2.11 -17.91
CA PRO A 156 -6.75 2.74 -18.31
C PRO A 156 -6.31 3.88 -17.37
N GLU A 157 -7.23 4.45 -16.61
CA GLU A 157 -6.96 5.48 -15.60
C GLU A 157 -6.20 4.92 -14.39
N VAL A 158 -6.23 3.60 -14.19
CA VAL A 158 -5.59 2.90 -13.08
C VAL A 158 -4.15 2.53 -13.49
N LEU A 159 -3.17 3.18 -12.87
CA LEU A 159 -1.76 2.98 -13.17
C LEU A 159 -1.10 1.89 -12.32
N GLU A 160 -1.55 1.75 -11.07
CA GLU A 160 -1.02 0.77 -10.13
C GLU A 160 -2.14 0.19 -9.28
N ILE A 161 -2.04 -1.11 -8.97
CA ILE A 161 -2.96 -1.86 -8.12
C ILE A 161 -2.11 -2.64 -7.12
N HIS A 162 -2.33 -2.38 -5.82
CA HIS A 162 -1.62 -3.05 -4.74
C HIS A 162 -2.62 -3.73 -3.81
N GLU A 163 -2.45 -5.02 -3.54
CA GLU A 163 -3.18 -5.70 -2.46
C GLU A 163 -2.51 -5.38 -1.13
N MET A 164 -3.30 -4.92 -0.15
CA MET A 164 -2.78 -4.38 1.10
C MET A 164 -3.25 -5.24 2.29
N ALA A 165 -2.34 -5.42 3.25
CA ALA A 165 -2.66 -5.87 4.60
C ALA A 165 -2.96 -4.66 5.50
N GLY A 166 -4.00 -3.90 5.18
CA GLY A 166 -4.30 -2.60 5.81
C GLY A 166 -5.78 -2.35 6.11
N GLU A 167 -6.15 -1.07 6.27
CA GLU A 167 -7.54 -0.61 6.39
C GLU A 167 -8.37 -0.94 5.14
N HIS A 168 -7.73 -0.87 3.99
CA HIS A 168 -8.28 -1.24 2.70
C HIS A 168 -7.63 -2.52 2.18
N ASP A 169 -8.35 -3.24 1.31
CA ASP A 169 -7.87 -4.48 0.71
C ASP A 169 -7.03 -4.20 -0.53
N ILE A 170 -7.38 -3.14 -1.26
CA ILE A 170 -6.71 -2.73 -2.50
C ILE A 170 -6.37 -1.24 -2.40
N LEU A 171 -5.19 -0.85 -2.86
CA LEU A 171 -4.80 0.53 -3.06
C LEU A 171 -4.51 0.78 -4.54
N LEU A 172 -5.21 1.75 -5.11
CA LEU A 172 -5.02 2.18 -6.49
C LEU A 172 -4.23 3.47 -6.54
N LYS A 173 -3.39 3.60 -7.58
CA LYS A 173 -2.92 4.89 -8.07
C LYS A 173 -3.64 5.19 -9.37
N VAL A 174 -4.37 6.30 -9.42
CA VAL A 174 -5.14 6.70 -10.60
C VAL A 174 -4.70 8.07 -11.09
N VAL A 175 -4.81 8.27 -12.40
CA VAL A 175 -4.51 9.54 -13.06
C VAL A 175 -5.60 9.85 -14.09
N VAL A 176 -6.24 11.01 -13.93
CA VAL A 176 -7.40 11.46 -14.71
C VAL A 176 -7.27 12.93 -15.10
N GLU A 177 -8.18 13.42 -15.94
CA GLU A 177 -8.12 14.79 -16.47
C GLU A 177 -8.44 15.85 -15.42
N ASN A 178 -9.50 15.60 -14.65
CA ASN A 178 -10.09 16.54 -13.70
C ASN A 178 -10.96 15.81 -12.67
N THR A 179 -11.55 16.57 -11.75
CA THR A 179 -12.39 16.04 -10.67
C THR A 179 -13.65 15.36 -11.18
N ASP A 180 -14.24 15.81 -12.29
CA ASP A 180 -15.44 15.18 -12.85
C ASP A 180 -15.14 13.77 -13.34
N GLN A 181 -14.02 13.60 -14.06
CA GLN A 181 -13.56 12.28 -14.51
C GLN A 181 -13.16 11.38 -13.33
N LEU A 182 -12.61 11.95 -12.26
CA LEU A 182 -12.38 11.20 -11.02
C LEU A 182 -13.70 10.69 -10.45
N ASN A 183 -14.73 11.53 -10.37
CA ASN A 183 -16.03 11.15 -9.83
C ASN A 183 -16.70 10.05 -10.66
N VAL A 184 -16.63 10.13 -11.99
CA VAL A 184 -17.08 9.07 -12.90
C VAL A 184 -16.36 7.76 -12.60
N LEU A 185 -15.02 7.79 -12.53
CA LEU A 185 -14.21 6.61 -12.22
C LEU A 185 -14.57 5.99 -10.87
N LEU A 186 -14.77 6.81 -9.82
CA LEU A 186 -15.16 6.33 -8.50
C LEU A 186 -16.53 5.66 -8.51
N HIS A 187 -17.53 6.25 -9.19
CA HIS A 187 -18.84 5.63 -9.34
C HIS A 187 -18.78 4.30 -10.10
N GLU A 188 -17.91 4.19 -11.12
CA GLU A 188 -17.70 2.91 -11.81
C GLU A 188 -17.05 1.86 -10.91
N ILE A 189 -16.09 2.28 -10.07
CA ILE A 189 -15.43 1.40 -9.09
C ILE A 189 -16.44 0.89 -8.06
N ASP A 190 -17.25 1.79 -7.49
CA ASP A 190 -18.24 1.43 -6.46
C ASP A 190 -19.32 0.47 -6.98
N ARG A 191 -19.55 0.43 -8.29
CA ARG A 191 -20.48 -0.50 -8.96
C ARG A 191 -19.89 -1.89 -9.22
N ILE A 192 -18.60 -2.09 -9.03
CA ILE A 192 -17.97 -3.40 -9.21
C ILE A 192 -18.50 -4.34 -8.12
N ASP A 193 -19.05 -5.49 -8.55
CA ASP A 193 -19.54 -6.52 -7.64
C ASP A 193 -18.44 -6.96 -6.67
N GLY A 194 -18.74 -6.85 -5.37
CA GLY A 194 -17.80 -7.15 -4.29
C GLY A 194 -17.04 -5.94 -3.73
N VAL A 195 -17.19 -4.74 -4.26
CA VAL A 195 -16.74 -3.50 -3.59
C VAL A 195 -17.73 -3.14 -2.47
N THR A 196 -17.21 -2.88 -1.28
CA THR A 196 -18.01 -2.52 -0.09
C THR A 196 -17.79 -1.08 0.37
N GLY A 197 -16.75 -0.43 -0.12
CA GLY A 197 -16.48 0.98 0.12
C GLY A 197 -15.18 1.44 -0.52
N SER A 198 -15.06 2.74 -0.72
CA SER A 198 -13.87 3.38 -1.28
C SER A 198 -13.50 4.63 -0.48
N ARG A 199 -12.20 4.95 -0.44
CA ARG A 199 -11.66 6.16 0.19
C ARG A 199 -10.61 6.78 -0.72
N THR A 200 -10.81 8.05 -1.04
CA THR A 200 -9.97 8.75 -2.02
C THR A 200 -9.10 9.81 -1.36
N CYS A 201 -7.82 9.81 -1.73
CA CYS A 201 -6.83 10.80 -1.33
C CYS A 201 -6.28 11.47 -2.60
N VAL A 202 -6.66 12.72 -2.85
CA VAL A 202 -6.15 13.48 -4.00
C VAL A 202 -4.74 13.97 -3.72
N VAL A 203 -3.83 13.77 -4.67
CA VAL A 203 -2.44 14.24 -4.57
C VAL A 203 -2.41 15.73 -4.88
N LEU A 204 -2.04 16.54 -3.89
CA LEU A 204 -1.93 17.99 -4.05
C LEU A 204 -0.63 18.40 -4.75
N LYS A 205 0.47 17.73 -4.40
CA LYS A 205 1.80 17.97 -4.96
C LYS A 205 2.63 16.71 -4.88
N THR A 206 3.41 16.43 -5.92
CA THR A 206 4.39 15.34 -5.96
C THR A 206 5.79 15.93 -5.87
N GLU A 207 6.50 15.72 -4.76
CA GLU A 207 7.90 16.17 -4.61
C GLU A 207 8.89 15.18 -5.23
N LYS A 208 8.52 13.89 -5.31
CA LYS A 208 9.34 12.83 -5.89
C LYS A 208 8.48 11.69 -6.44
N GLU A 209 8.80 11.26 -7.65
CA GLU A 209 8.25 10.07 -8.29
C GLU A 209 9.34 9.47 -9.18
N THR A 210 9.75 8.23 -8.91
CA THR A 210 10.83 7.56 -9.66
C THR A 210 10.56 6.07 -9.78
N THR A 211 10.99 5.49 -10.89
CA THR A 211 10.99 4.04 -11.13
C THR A 211 12.33 3.40 -10.84
N VAL A 212 13.36 4.20 -10.50
CA VAL A 212 14.72 3.71 -10.23
C VAL A 212 14.76 3.06 -8.86
N ILE A 213 15.28 1.83 -8.82
CA ILE A 213 15.48 1.05 -7.62
C ILE A 213 16.97 1.08 -7.25
N SER A 214 17.26 1.14 -5.94
CA SER A 214 18.62 1.01 -5.42
C SER A 214 19.13 -0.41 -5.63
N LEU A 215 20.24 -0.55 -6.36
CA LEU A 215 20.92 -1.81 -6.67
C LEU A 215 22.27 -1.90 -6.00
#